data_AF-A0A227J0H4-F1
#
_entry.id   AF-A0A227J0H4-F1
#
_cell.length_a   1.000
_cell.length_b   1.000
_cell.length_c   1.000
_cell.angle_alpha   90.00
_cell.angle_beta   90.00
_cell.angle_gamma   90.00
#
_symmetry.space_group_name_H-M   'P 1'
#
loop_
_entity.id
_entity.type
_entity.pdbx_description
1 polymer ?
#
loop_
_entity_poly.entity_id
_entity_poly.type
_entity_poly.pdbx_seq_one_letter_code
_entity_poly.pdbx_strand_id
1 'polypeptide(L)'
;TLPLVRMLKTTKSERPLVYLPVKIDENETQQWLVYLRDRSKFSSQIRLGRDVVSQHFVIDTDKENLLGGVEKTFKSALKSKPLVIS
;
A
#
# COMPACT_ATOMS: atom_id res chain seq x y z
N THR A 1 -14.12 13.27 8.26
CA THR A 1 -12.71 13.27 8.71
C THR A 1 -12.42 11.95 9.40
N LEU A 2 -11.19 11.41 9.30
CA LEU A 2 -10.83 10.15 9.96
C LEU A 2 -10.43 10.40 11.43
N PRO A 3 -10.77 9.50 12.38
CA PRO A 3 -10.34 9.62 13.76
C PRO A 3 -8.81 9.59 13.90
N LEU A 4 -8.28 10.50 14.72
CA LEU A 4 -6.86 10.53 15.06
C LEU A 4 -6.54 9.44 16.08
N VAL A 5 -5.58 8.57 15.78
CA VAL A 5 -5.05 7.58 16.73
C VAL A 5 -4.04 8.27 17.65
N ARG A 6 -3.04 8.93 17.05
CA ARG A 6 -2.02 9.74 17.75
C ARG A 6 -1.22 10.58 16.78
N MET A 7 -0.42 11.50 17.30
CA MET A 7 0.66 12.13 16.52
C MET A 7 1.90 11.23 16.52
N LEU A 8 2.40 10.90 15.33
CA LEU A 8 3.65 10.18 15.15
C LEU A 8 4.81 11.19 15.05
N LYS A 9 5.72 11.15 16.02
CA LYS A 9 6.98 11.90 15.95
C LYS A 9 7.92 11.24 14.93
N THR A 10 8.26 11.96 13.89
CA THR A 10 9.30 11.57 12.92
C THR A 10 10.51 12.48 13.10
N THR A 11 11.65 12.13 12.50
CA THR A 11 12.88 12.94 12.56
C THR A 11 12.70 14.38 12.04
N LYS A 12 11.72 14.63 11.17
CA LYS A 12 11.51 15.95 10.56
C LYS A 12 10.34 16.73 11.14
N SER A 13 9.40 16.06 11.82
CA SER A 13 8.08 16.65 12.12
C SER A 13 7.13 15.65 12.79
N GLU A 14 6.03 16.16 13.34
CA GLU A 14 4.89 15.34 13.74
C GLU A 14 3.92 15.10 12.58
N ARG A 15 3.28 13.92 12.57
CA ARG A 15 2.36 13.47 11.53
C ARG A 15 1.12 12.83 12.15
N PRO A 16 -0.10 13.16 11.72
CA PRO A 16 -1.31 12.47 12.17
C PRO A 16 -1.27 11.00 11.78
N LEU A 17 -1.45 10.09 12.74
CA LEU A 17 -1.60 8.66 12.52
C LEU A 17 -3.09 8.29 12.59
N VAL A 18 -3.63 7.68 11.54
CA VAL A 18 -5.06 7.36 11.39
C VAL A 18 -5.23 5.96 10.80
N TYR A 19 -6.40 5.37 11.01
CA TYR A 19 -6.83 4.22 10.21
C TYR A 19 -7.51 4.71 8.92
N LEU A 20 -6.95 4.34 7.78
CA LEU A 20 -7.49 4.65 6.45
C LEU A 20 -8.22 3.41 5.91
N PRO A 21 -9.53 3.50 5.62
CA PRO A 21 -10.23 2.43 4.90
C PRO A 21 -9.75 2.38 3.45
N VAL A 22 -9.24 1.23 3.02
CA VAL A 22 -8.76 0.99 1.66
C VAL A 22 -9.52 -0.18 1.06
N LYS A 23 -10.28 0.09 0.00
CA LYS A 23 -10.97 -0.93 -0.78
C LYS A 23 -9.97 -1.64 -1.68
N ILE A 24 -9.75 -2.93 -1.46
CA ILE A 24 -8.79 -3.75 -2.23
C ILE A 24 -9.48 -4.40 -3.42
N ASP A 25 -10.70 -4.90 -3.20
CA ASP A 25 -11.61 -5.40 -4.23
C ASP A 25 -13.08 -5.05 -3.90
N GLU A 26 -14.05 -5.64 -4.59
CA GLU A 26 -15.47 -5.37 -4.37
C GLU A 26 -15.98 -5.75 -2.97
N ASN A 27 -15.39 -6.78 -2.35
CA ASN A 27 -15.85 -7.41 -1.11
C ASN A 27 -14.91 -7.17 0.08
N GLU A 28 -13.69 -6.68 -0.17
CA GLU A 28 -12.66 -6.52 0.84
C GLU A 28 -12.27 -5.04 1.03
N THR A 29 -12.48 -4.56 2.25
CA THR A 29 -11.97 -3.26 2.71
C THR A 29 -11.05 -3.48 3.89
N GLN A 30 -9.78 -3.11 3.73
CA GLN A 30 -8.77 -3.19 4.78
C GLN A 30 -8.66 -1.86 5.53
N GLN A 31 -8.31 -1.93 6.82
CA GLN A 31 -8.02 -0.76 7.64
C GLN A 31 -6.50 -0.62 7.80
N TRP A 32 -5.90 0.33 7.10
CA TRP A 32 -4.46 0.54 7.15
C TRP A 32 -4.11 1.62 8.15
N LEU A 33 -3.20 1.33 9.10
CA LEU A 33 -2.64 2.32 9.99
C LEU A 33 -1.59 3.15 9.24
N VAL A 34 -1.94 4.39 8.89
CA VAL A 34 -1.11 5.27 8.06
C VAL A 34 -0.83 6.59 8.73
N TYR A 35 0.36 7.16 8.48
CA TYR A 35 0.64 8.54 8.84
C TYR A 35 0.37 9.46 7.64
N LEU A 36 -0.35 10.56 7.86
CA LEU A 36 -0.75 11.50 6.81
C LEU A 36 0.40 12.46 6.47
N ARG A 37 0.66 12.63 5.18
CA ARG A 37 1.63 13.59 4.65
C ARG A 37 1.11 14.12 3.32
N ASP A 38 1.30 15.42 3.06
CA ASP A 38 1.07 15.97 1.73
C ASP A 38 2.00 15.32 0.70
N ARG A 39 1.38 14.65 -0.29
CA ARG A 39 2.05 13.99 -1.40
C ARG A 39 1.60 14.52 -2.77
N SER A 40 0.95 15.67 -2.82
CA SER A 40 0.46 16.31 -4.05
C SER A 40 1.52 16.44 -5.16
N LYS A 41 2.80 16.59 -4.78
CA LYS A 41 3.94 16.72 -5.71
C LYS A 41 4.55 15.41 -6.19
N PHE A 42 4.07 14.26 -5.73
CA PHE A 42 4.63 12.94 -6.08
C PHE A 42 3.71 12.21 -7.07
N SER A 43 4.29 11.38 -7.94
CA SER A 43 3.51 10.51 -8.83
C SER A 43 2.68 9.47 -8.07
N SER A 44 3.16 9.00 -6.92
CA SER A 44 2.42 8.11 -6.03
C SER A 44 1.87 8.83 -4.80
N GLN A 45 0.55 8.72 -4.59
CA GLN A 45 -0.14 9.33 -3.45
C GLN A 45 -0.07 8.47 -2.19
N ILE A 46 0.22 7.17 -2.33
CA ILE A 46 0.35 6.22 -1.22
C ILE A 46 1.74 5.59 -1.25
N ARG A 47 2.35 5.43 -0.08
CA ARG A 47 3.58 4.65 0.10
C ARG A 47 3.30 3.58 1.13
N LEU A 48 3.51 2.32 0.75
CA LEU A 48 3.39 1.18 1.63
C LEU A 48 4.77 0.80 2.16
N GLY A 49 4.87 0.65 3.48
CA GLY A 49 6.05 0.06 4.11
C GLY A 49 6.07 -1.44 3.90
N ARG A 50 7.24 -2.07 4.14
CA ARG A 50 7.39 -3.53 4.03
C ARG A 50 6.39 -4.28 4.90
N ASP A 51 6.11 -3.78 6.10
CA ASP A 51 5.18 -4.41 7.05
C ASP A 51 3.74 -4.52 6.53
N VAL A 52 3.28 -3.54 5.74
CA VAL A 52 1.94 -3.58 5.14
C VAL A 52 1.94 -4.47 3.90
N VAL A 53 3.03 -4.45 3.14
CA VAL A 53 3.16 -5.26 1.93
C VAL A 53 3.25 -6.75 2.24
N SER A 54 4.01 -7.14 3.27
CA SER A 54 4.30 -8.55 3.57
C SER A 54 3.07 -9.36 3.98
N GLN A 55 2.06 -8.71 4.55
CA GLN A 55 0.88 -9.39 5.08
C GLN A 55 -0.09 -9.84 3.98
N HIS A 56 -0.14 -9.12 2.87
CA HIS A 56 -1.26 -9.22 1.94
C HIS A 56 -0.86 -9.26 0.46
N PHE A 57 0.39 -8.97 0.11
CA PHE A 57 0.77 -8.74 -1.28
C PHE A 57 2.06 -9.44 -1.69
N VAL A 58 2.05 -9.96 -2.91
CA VAL A 58 3.25 -10.34 -3.65
C VAL A 58 3.59 -9.20 -4.61
N ILE A 59 4.83 -8.71 -4.59
CA ILE A 59 5.27 -7.61 -5.46
C ILE A 59 6.19 -8.14 -6.56
N ASP A 60 5.82 -7.88 -7.81
CA ASP A 60 6.73 -7.95 -8.95
C ASP A 60 7.35 -6.56 -9.16
N THR A 61 8.63 -6.40 -8.83
CA THR A 61 9.33 -5.11 -8.92
C THR A 61 9.70 -4.72 -10.35
N ASP A 62 9.58 -5.64 -11.31
CA ASP A 62 9.95 -5.41 -12.71
C ASP A 62 8.75 -4.96 -13.56
N LYS A 63 7.56 -4.87 -12.97
CA LYS A 63 6.31 -4.57 -13.68
C LYS A 63 5.47 -3.56 -12.91
N GLU A 64 4.76 -2.73 -13.66
CA GLU A 64 3.72 -1.83 -13.15
C GLU A 64 2.37 -2.21 -13.76
N ASN A 65 1.26 -1.82 -13.11
CA ASN A 65 -0.10 -2.01 -13.60
C ASN A 65 -0.44 -3.47 -13.98
N LEU A 66 0.00 -4.44 -13.17
CA LEU A 66 -0.19 -5.88 -13.42
C LEU A 66 -1.65 -6.26 -13.72
N LEU A 67 -2.59 -5.60 -13.05
CA LEU A 67 -4.05 -5.80 -13.11
C LEU A 67 -4.75 -4.98 -14.20
N GLY A 68 -4.03 -4.13 -14.93
CA GLY A 68 -4.60 -3.08 -15.78
C GLY A 68 -5.18 -3.51 -17.14
N GLY A 69 -5.80 -4.69 -17.28
CA GLY A 69 -6.60 -4.93 -18.50
C GLY A 69 -6.81 -6.36 -19.00
N VAL A 70 -6.37 -7.40 -18.30
CA VAL A 70 -6.73 -8.78 -18.65
C VAL A 70 -6.77 -9.62 -17.38
N GLU A 71 -7.72 -10.53 -17.28
CA GLU A 71 -7.72 -11.58 -16.26
C GLU A 71 -6.42 -12.41 -16.41
N LYS A 72 -5.49 -12.24 -15.48
CA LYS A 72 -4.23 -12.96 -15.45
C LYS A 72 -4.24 -13.89 -14.26
N THR A 73 -3.89 -15.15 -14.48
CA THR A 73 -3.64 -16.08 -13.38
C THR A 73 -2.41 -15.62 -12.61
N PHE A 74 -2.38 -15.88 -11.30
CA PHE A 74 -1.23 -15.55 -10.45
C PHE A 74 0.09 -16.04 -11.05
N LYS A 75 0.10 -17.26 -11.60
CA LYS A 75 1.27 -17.87 -12.25
C LYS A 75 1.71 -17.16 -13.53
N SER A 76 0.79 -16.58 -14.31
CA SER A 76 1.14 -15.84 -15.53
C SER A 76 1.49 -14.38 -15.26
N ALA A 77 0.99 -13.82 -14.16
CA ALA A 77 1.28 -12.46 -13.73
C ALA A 77 2.73 -12.32 -13.23
N LEU A 78 3.18 -13.28 -12.41
CA LEU A 78 4.50 -13.27 -11.79
C LEU A 78 5.59 -13.76 -12.76
N LYS A 79 6.70 -13.03 -12.87
CA LYS A 79 7.96 -13.60 -13.36
C LYS A 79 8.54 -14.59 -12.34
N SER A 80 9.54 -15.36 -12.75
CA SER A 80 10.17 -16.44 -11.96
C SER A 80 10.81 -16.03 -10.61
N LYS A 81 10.88 -14.72 -10.28
CA LYS A 81 11.50 -14.21 -9.05
C LYS A 81 10.73 -13.00 -8.45
N PRO A 82 9.49 -13.19 -7.98
CA PRO A 82 8.78 -12.13 -7.29
C PRO A 82 9.47 -11.80 -5.96
N LEU A 83 9.36 -10.55 -5.51
CA LEU A 83 9.75 -10.19 -4.15
C LEU A 83 8.65 -10.67 -3.20
N VAL A 84 8.90 -11.79 -2.55
CA VAL A 84 8.10 -12.23 -1.40
C VAL A 84 8.68 -11.56 -0.17
N ILE A 85 7.93 -10.65 0.41
CA ILE A 85 8.28 -10.05 1.71
C ILE A 85 7.52 -10.89 2.75
N SER A 86 8.24 -11.71 3.51
CA SER A 86 7.71 -12.52 4.62
C SER A 86 8.19 -11.97 5.95
#